data_AF-A0A7V9KDF9-F1
#
_entry.id   AF-A0A7V9KDF9-F1
#
_cell.length_a   1.000
_cell.length_b   1.000
_cell.length_c   1.000
_cell.angle_alpha   90.00
_cell.angle_beta   90.00
_cell.angle_gamma   90.00
#
_symmetry.space_group_name_H-M   'P 1'
#
loop_
_entity.id
_entity.type
_entity.pdbx_description
1 polymer ?
#
loop_
_entity_poly.entity_id
_entity_poly.type
_entity_poly.pdbx_seq_one_letter_code
_entity_poly.pdbx_strand_id
1 'polypeptide(L)'
;DMDDADRARDALSRLGALEPQHEGTPTRVALRTRAGKAAIAPAVRALDEHSIAVESVEVESPTLDDVFLAVTGSDLEGAGT
;
A
#
# COMPACT_ATOMS: atom_id res chain seq x y z
N ASP A 1 3.61 18.71 0.36
CA ASP A 1 2.89 19.52 1.35
C ASP A 1 1.52 18.87 1.66
N MET A 2 0.71 19.43 2.56
CA MET A 2 -0.65 18.96 2.85
C MET A 2 -1.55 19.07 1.60
N ASP A 3 -1.38 20.13 0.80
CA ASP A 3 -2.10 20.29 -0.48
C ASP A 3 -1.73 19.19 -1.50
N ASP A 4 -0.46 18.76 -1.53
CA ASP A 4 -0.05 17.62 -2.38
C ASP A 4 -0.67 16.31 -1.90
N ALA A 5 -0.80 16.13 -0.58
CA ALA A 5 -1.40 14.94 -0.01
C ALA A 5 -2.90 14.85 -0.36
N ASP A 6 -3.63 15.96 -0.31
CA ASP A 6 -5.03 16.00 -0.73
C ASP A 6 -5.19 15.70 -2.22
N ARG A 7 -4.36 16.33 -3.07
CA ARG A 7 -4.33 16.03 -4.52
C ARG A 7 -3.97 14.57 -4.81
N ALA A 8 -3.03 13.99 -4.06
CA ALA A 8 -2.66 12.58 -4.19
C ALA A 8 -3.82 11.66 -3.78
N ARG A 9 -4.59 12.01 -2.75
CA ARG A 9 -5.80 11.28 -2.37
C ARG A 9 -6.83 11.32 -3.49
N ASP A 10 -7.10 12.49 -4.06
CA ASP A 10 -8.04 12.59 -5.19
C ASP A 10 -7.59 11.73 -6.38
N ALA A 11 -6.33 11.85 -6.78
CA ALA A 11 -5.74 11.09 -7.89
C ALA A 11 -5.85 9.56 -7.69
N LEU A 12 -5.55 9.09 -6.48
CA LEU A 12 -5.49 7.66 -6.16
C LEU A 12 -6.86 7.05 -5.82
N SER A 13 -7.89 7.87 -5.54
CA SER A 13 -9.24 7.41 -5.18
C SER A 13 -9.89 6.49 -6.24
N ARG A 14 -9.49 6.64 -7.51
CA ARG A 14 -10.01 5.84 -8.64
C ARG A 14 -9.38 4.45 -8.73
N LEU A 15 -8.25 4.23 -8.06
CA LEU A 15 -7.44 3.00 -8.16
C LEU A 15 -7.73 1.99 -7.05
N GLY A 16 -8.48 2.40 -6.01
CA GLY A 16 -8.83 1.57 -4.88
C GLY A 16 -9.34 2.35 -3.67
N ALA A 17 -9.37 1.69 -2.53
CA ALA A 17 -9.83 2.27 -1.28
C ALA A 17 -8.68 2.98 -0.57
N LEU A 18 -8.86 4.26 -0.24
CA LEU A 18 -7.89 5.02 0.54
C LEU A 18 -8.11 4.82 2.03
N GLU A 19 -7.02 4.68 2.76
CA GLU A 19 -7.06 4.64 4.21
C GLU A 19 -7.34 6.05 4.79
N PRO A 20 -7.94 6.11 6.00
CA PRO A 20 -8.07 7.38 6.71
C PRO A 20 -6.70 8.01 6.95
N GLN A 21 -6.67 9.34 6.95
CA GLN A 21 -5.46 10.08 7.27
C GLN A 21 -5.03 9.77 8.71
N HIS A 22 -3.74 9.49 8.90
CA HIS A 22 -3.16 9.26 10.22
C HIS A 22 -2.72 10.59 10.85
N GLU A 23 -3.14 10.87 12.08
CA GLU A 23 -2.81 12.11 12.81
C GLU A 23 -1.30 12.36 12.97
N GLY A 24 -0.50 11.29 13.09
CA GLY A 24 0.97 11.41 13.17
C GLY A 24 1.69 11.62 11.83
N THR A 25 1.01 11.38 10.71
CA THR A 25 1.59 11.49 9.35
C THR A 25 0.54 12.00 8.35
N PRO A 26 0.16 13.29 8.43
CA PRO A 26 -0.93 13.84 7.62
C PRO A 26 -0.64 13.84 6.11
N THR A 27 0.63 13.83 5.71
CA THR A 27 1.05 13.77 4.31
C THR A 27 1.12 12.36 3.75
N ARG A 28 0.93 11.33 4.58
CA ARG A 28 0.98 9.93 4.14
C ARG A 28 -0.37 9.51 3.58
N VAL A 29 -0.36 9.07 2.32
CA VAL A 29 -1.52 8.48 1.65
C VAL A 29 -1.31 6.99 1.48
N ALA A 30 -2.24 6.18 1.97
CA ALA A 30 -2.22 4.73 1.81
C ALA A 30 -3.42 4.28 0.97
N LEU A 31 -3.15 3.44 -0.02
CA LEU A 31 -4.11 2.90 -0.96
C LEU A 31 -4.15 1.37 -0.84
N ARG A 32 -5.34 0.81 -0.58
CA ARG A 32 -5.60 -0.62 -0.73
C ARG A 32 -6.24 -0.90 -2.08
N THR A 33 -5.66 -1.85 -2.81
CA THR A 33 -6.16 -2.26 -4.12
C THR A 33 -5.94 -3.76 -4.35
N ARG A 34 -6.87 -4.40 -5.06
CA ARG A 34 -6.76 -5.82 -5.43
C ARG A 34 -5.80 -6.06 -6.59
N ALA A 35 -5.43 -5.01 -7.32
CA ALA A 35 -4.49 -5.10 -8.43
C ALA A 35 -3.03 -5.38 -7.99
N GLY A 36 -2.74 -5.30 -6.69
CA GLY A 36 -1.40 -5.56 -6.14
C GLY A 36 -0.34 -4.72 -6.86
N LYS A 37 0.76 -5.37 -7.28
CA LYS A 37 1.86 -4.70 -8.00
C LYS A 37 1.42 -4.05 -9.33
N ALA A 38 0.37 -4.55 -9.98
CA ALA A 38 -0.12 -3.95 -11.22
C ALA A 38 -0.70 -2.54 -11.02
N ALA A 39 -1.00 -2.14 -9.78
CA ALA A 39 -1.47 -0.79 -9.46
C ALA A 39 -0.36 0.28 -9.48
N ILE A 40 0.91 -0.10 -9.50
CA ILE A 40 2.03 0.85 -9.36
C ILE A 40 2.10 1.79 -10.57
N ALA A 41 2.15 1.25 -11.79
CA ALA A 41 2.18 2.05 -13.00
C ALA A 41 0.99 3.04 -13.13
N PRO A 42 -0.27 2.62 -12.93
CA PRO A 42 -1.39 3.55 -12.98
C PRO A 42 -1.42 4.53 -11.79
N ALA A 43 -0.91 4.16 -10.61
CA ALA A 43 -0.76 5.09 -9.48
C ALA A 43 0.24 6.20 -9.79
N VAL A 44 1.43 5.85 -10.30
CA VAL A 44 2.43 6.85 -10.72
C VAL A 44 1.88 7.76 -11.80
N ARG A 45 1.16 7.20 -12.78
CA ARG A 45 0.53 8.00 -13.84
C ARG A 45 -0.55 8.95 -13.29
N ALA A 46 -1.40 8.48 -12.38
CA ALA A 46 -2.43 9.33 -11.78
C ALA A 46 -1.81 10.50 -10.98
N LEU A 47 -0.68 10.26 -10.29
CA LEU A 47 0.04 11.33 -9.59
C LEU A 47 0.65 12.35 -10.57
N ASP A 48 1.24 11.88 -11.68
CA ASP A 48 1.76 12.73 -12.76
C ASP A 48 0.68 13.61 -13.39
N GLU A 49 -0.50 13.04 -13.70
CA GLU A 49 -1.65 13.78 -14.23
C GLU A 49 -2.15 14.89 -13.28
N HIS A 50 -1.87 14.76 -11.98
CA HIS A 50 -2.20 15.77 -10.96
C HIS A 50 -1.04 16.71 -10.62
N SER A 51 0.03 16.70 -11.44
CA SER A 51 1.24 17.50 -11.28
C SER A 51 1.99 17.24 -9.97
N ILE A 52 1.95 15.99 -9.50
CA ILE A 52 2.69 15.53 -8.31
C ILE A 52 3.91 14.76 -8.80
N ALA A 53 5.10 15.34 -8.60
CA ALA A 53 6.35 14.71 -9.00
C ALA A 53 6.67 13.49 -8.10
N VAL A 54 6.91 12.34 -8.72
CA VAL A 54 7.33 11.13 -8.03
C VAL A 54 8.86 11.06 -8.05
N GLU A 55 9.49 11.32 -6.91
CA GLU A 55 10.96 11.27 -6.81
C GLU A 55 11.50 9.84 -6.67
N SER A 56 10.74 8.95 -6.03
CA SER A 56 11.17 7.57 -5.77
C SER A 56 9.97 6.64 -5.64
N VAL A 57 10.16 5.39 -6.07
CA VAL A 57 9.17 4.32 -5.97
C VAL A 57 9.84 3.07 -5.42
N GLU A 58 9.37 2.60 -4.27
CA GLU A 58 9.83 1.36 -3.65
C GLU A 58 8.72 0.32 -3.70
N VAL A 59 9.08 -0.92 -4.04
CA VAL A 59 8.16 -2.04 -4.17
C VAL A 59 8.65 -3.18 -3.31
N GLU A 60 8.03 -3.36 -2.16
CA GLU A 60 8.27 -4.53 -1.33
C GLU A 60 7.23 -5.61 -1.68
N SER A 61 7.71 -6.80 -2.03
CA SER A 61 6.87 -8.00 -1.99
C SER A 61 7.26 -8.80 -0.76
N PRO A 62 6.34 -9.06 0.18
CA PRO A 62 6.58 -10.10 1.16
C PRO A 62 6.91 -11.39 0.39
N THR A 63 7.99 -12.04 0.79
CA THR A 63 8.39 -13.30 0.16
C THR A 63 7.43 -14.40 0.59
N LEU A 64 7.40 -15.53 -0.12
CA LEU A 64 6.54 -16.66 0.26
C LEU A 64 6.83 -17.16 1.69
N ASP A 65 8.05 -16.92 2.20
CA ASP A 65 8.51 -17.27 3.54
C ASP A 65 7.72 -16.52 4.65
N ASP A 66 7.38 -15.24 4.40
CA ASP A 66 6.66 -14.38 5.36
C ASP A 66 5.20 -14.79 5.57
N VAL A 67 4.56 -15.34 4.53
CA VAL A 67 3.17 -15.80 4.59
C VAL A 67 3.07 -17.22 5.15
N PHE A 68 4.15 -18.00 5.03
CA PHE A 68 4.23 -19.36 5.57
C PHE A 68 4.25 -19.37 7.11
N LEU A 69 4.83 -18.33 7.73
CA LEU A 69 4.76 -18.14 9.18
C LEU A 69 3.37 -17.69 9.68
N ALA A 70 2.58 -17.01 8.85
CA ALA A 70 1.29 -16.45 9.26
C ALA A 70 0.09 -17.41 9.09
N VAL A 71 0.21 -18.42 8.22
CA VAL A 71 -0.89 -19.37 7.92
C VAL A 71 -0.75 -20.72 8.63
N THR A 72 0.43 -21.06 9.15
CA THR A 72 0.68 -22.33 9.87
C THR A 72 1.04 -22.14 11.34
N GLY A 73 0.46 -21.12 11.97
CA GLY A 73 0.56 -20.86 13.42
C GLY A 73 -0.50 -21.59 14.28
N SER A 74 -1.13 -22.65 13.77
CA SER A 74 -2.08 -23.45 14.55
C SER A 74 -2.10 -24.90 14.04
N ASP A 75 -1.02 -25.64 14.25
CA ASP A 75 -1.04 -27.10 14.48
C ASP A 75 0.39 -27.61 14.70
N LEU A 76 1.01 -27.31 15.84
CA LEU A 76 2.12 -28.11 16.42
C LEU A 76 2.18 -27.93 17.95
N GLU A 77 1.06 -28.10 18.64
CA GLU A 77 1.04 -28.46 20.06
C GLU A 77 0.23 -29.75 20.21
N GLY A 78 0.91 -30.89 20.03
CA GLY A 78 0.24 -32.20 20.12
C GLY A 78 1.05 -33.42 19.71
N ALA A 79 2.25 -33.63 20.27
CA ALA A 79 2.84 -34.94 20.59
C ALA A 79 4.26 -34.69 21.18
N GLY A 80 4.60 -34.99 22.44
CA GLY A 80 3.99 -35.95 23.33
C GLY A 80 4.42 -37.38 23.00
N THR A 81 5.72 -37.67 23.02
CA THR A 81 6.40 -38.83 23.68
C THR A 81 7.85 -38.86 23.26
#